data_AF-A0A524L4E0-F1
#
_entry.id   AF-A0A524L4E0-F1
#
_cell.length_a   1.000
_cell.length_b   1.000
_cell.length_c   1.000
_cell.angle_alpha   90.00
_cell.angle_beta   90.00
_cell.angle_gamma   90.00
#
_symmetry.space_group_name_H-M   'P 1'
#
loop_
_entity.id
_entity.type
_entity.pdbx_description
1 polymer ?
#
loop_
_entity_poly.entity_id
_entity_poly.type
_entity_poly.pdbx_seq_one_letter_code
_entity_poly.pdbx_strand_id
1 'polypeptide(L)' 'MINKRFSAARFRLINCGLPLAQVHVYWNDKISEGTRFDDLVQTDRVHPVSQGYRIMAEAIMKLFS' A
#
# COMPACT_ATOMS: atom_id res chain seq x y z
N MET A 1 -12.79 -4.11 -0.48
CA MET A 1 -13.51 -3.49 -1.62
C MET A 1 -12.59 -2.44 -2.24
N ILE A 2 -11.95 -2.72 -3.38
CA ILE A 2 -11.08 -1.74 -4.05
C ILE A 2 -11.95 -0.64 -4.66
N ASN A 3 -11.67 0.61 -4.30
CA ASN A 3 -12.36 1.78 -4.82
C ASN A 3 -12.14 1.82 -6.35
N LYS A 4 -13.19 1.56 -7.15
CA LYS A 4 -13.12 1.42 -8.63
C LYS A 4 -12.46 2.61 -9.34
N ARG A 5 -12.36 3.77 -8.67
CA ARG A 5 -11.74 5.01 -9.14
C ARG A 5 -10.24 4.92 -9.45
N PHE A 6 -9.48 4.04 -8.80
CA PHE A 6 -8.03 3.93 -9.04
C PHE A 6 -7.63 2.99 -10.19
N SER A 7 -8.59 2.27 -10.78
CA SER A 7 -8.31 1.29 -11.84
C SER A 7 -7.75 1.95 -13.11
N ALA A 8 -8.28 3.10 -13.53
CA ALA A 8 -7.85 3.78 -14.75
C ALA A 8 -6.42 4.33 -14.65
N ALA A 9 -6.05 4.92 -13.51
CA ALA A 9 -4.68 5.40 -13.27
C ALA A 9 -3.68 4.23 -13.23
N ARG A 10 -4.07 3.11 -12.60
CA ARG A 10 -3.28 1.87 -12.60
C ARG A 10 -3.04 1.32 -14.01
N PHE A 11 -4.08 1.22 -14.84
CA PHE A 11 -3.96 0.76 -16.23
C PHE A 11 -3.04 1.69 -17.06
N ARG A 12 -3.13 3.01 -16.88
CA ARG A 12 -2.25 3.96 -17.59
C ARG A 12 -0.78 3.79 -17.24
N LEU A 13 -0.44 3.68 -15.96
CA LEU A 13 0.96 3.54 -15.53
C LEU A 13 1.59 2.26 -16.09
N ILE A 14 0.86 1.15 -16.04
CA ILE A 14 1.31 -0.14 -16.59
C ILE A 14 1.52 -0.03 -18.11
N ASN A 15 0.58 0.59 -18.84
CA ASN A 15 0.70 0.76 -20.29
C ASN A 15 1.86 1.68 -20.69
N CYS A 16 2.29 2.59 -19.82
CA CYS A 16 3.48 3.43 -20.03
C CYS A 16 4.80 2.74 -19.64
N GLY A 17 4.77 1.46 -19.25
CA GLY A 17 5.95 0.73 -18.78
C GLY A 17 6.51 1.24 -17.45
N LEU A 18 5.71 1.99 -16.68
CA LEU A 18 6.14 2.52 -15.39
C LEU A 18 5.88 1.50 -14.28
N PRO A 19 6.87 1.24 -13.41
CA PRO A 19 6.69 0.34 -12.28
C PRO A 19 5.67 0.93 -11.30
N LEU A 20 4.80 0.07 -10.75
CA LEU A 20 3.72 0.47 -9.84
C LEU A 20 3.73 -0.36 -8.57
N ALA A 21 4.06 0.26 -7.44
CA ALA A 21 4.01 -0.36 -6.13
C ALA A 21 2.55 -0.43 -5.65
N GLN A 22 2.03 -1.64 -5.46
CA GLN A 22 0.68 -1.83 -4.92
C GLN A 22 0.71 -1.81 -3.39
N VAL A 23 1.10 -0.67 -2.82
CA VAL A 23 1.27 -0.49 -1.36
C VAL A 23 0.03 -0.91 -0.55
N HIS A 24 -1.17 -0.66 -1.07
CA HIS A 24 -2.43 -1.04 -0.42
C HIS A 24 -2.67 -2.55 -0.37
N VAL A 25 -2.16 -3.31 -1.34
CA VAL A 25 -2.26 -4.78 -1.33
C VAL A 25 -1.35 -5.31 -0.24
N TYR A 26 -0.07 -4.93 -0.26
CA TYR A 26 0.90 -5.34 0.75
C TYR A 26 0.49 -4.93 2.16
N TRP A 27 -0.08 -3.74 2.32
CA TRP A 27 -0.65 -3.28 3.59
C TRP A 27 -1.77 -4.21 4.10
N ASN A 28 -2.71 -4.59 3.23
CA ASN A 28 -3.79 -5.51 3.61
C ASN A 28 -3.27 -6.92 3.92
N ASP A 29 -2.26 -7.39 3.18
CA ASP A 29 -1.61 -8.68 3.44
C ASP A 29 -1.02 -8.67 4.87
N LYS A 30 -0.29 -7.62 5.25
CA LYS A 30 0.26 -7.49 6.62
C LYS A 30 -0.80 -7.46 7.71
N ILE A 31 -1.95 -6.85 7.45
CA ILE A 31 -3.07 -6.91 8.38
C ILE A 31 -3.64 -8.33 8.48
N SER A 32 -3.80 -9.01 7.34
CA SER A 32 -4.30 -10.39 7.31
C SER A 32 -3.35 -11.39 7.99
N GLU A 33 -2.04 -11.09 7.98
CA GLU A 33 -0.98 -11.85 8.67
C GLU A 33 -0.97 -11.61 10.19
N GLY A 34 -1.82 -10.71 10.71
CA GLY A 34 -2.01 -10.47 12.14
C GLY A 34 -1.51 -9.12 12.65
N THR A 35 -1.00 -8.25 11.77
CA THR A 35 -0.66 -6.87 12.18
C THR A 35 -1.94 -6.10 12.47
N ARG A 36 -2.06 -5.49 13.64
CA ARG A 36 -3.26 -4.72 13.99
C ARG A 36 -3.26 -3.41 13.20
N PHE A 37 -4.40 -3.08 12.59
CA PHE A 37 -4.56 -1.83 11.84
C PHE A 37 -4.25 -0.60 12.71
N ASP A 38 -4.72 -0.58 13.95
CA ASP A 38 -4.53 0.54 14.88
C ASP A 38 -3.05 0.77 15.25
N ASP A 39 -2.16 -0.22 15.05
CA ASP A 39 -0.72 -0.06 15.29
C ASP A 39 -0.01 0.60 14.10
N LEU A 40 -0.68 0.70 12.94
CA LEU A 40 -0.11 1.20 11.70
C LEU A 40 -0.53 2.63 11.37
N VAL A 41 -1.57 3.14 12.01
CA VAL A 41 -2.15 4.46 11.75
C VAL A 41 -2.20 5.32 13.01
N GLN A 42 -2.28 6.63 12.82
CA GLN A 42 -2.53 7.59 13.88
C GLN A 42 -3.97 7.46 14.38
N THR A 43 -4.30 8.20 15.43
CA THR A 43 -5.63 8.18 16.06
C THR A 43 -6.76 8.55 15.08
N ASP A 44 -6.46 9.28 14.01
CA ASP A 44 -7.41 9.61 12.94
C ASP A 44 -7.74 8.43 11.99
N ARG A 45 -7.06 7.29 12.14
CA ARG A 45 -7.20 6.09 11.32
C ARG A 45 -6.92 6.27 9.82
N VAL A 46 -6.25 7.36 9.46
CA VAL A 46 -5.93 7.71 8.06
C VAL A 46 -4.43 7.83 7.86
N HIS A 47 -3.74 8.58 8.72
CA HIS A 47 -2.32 8.84 8.53
C HIS A 47 -1.48 7.71 9.13
N PRO A 48 -0.51 7.14 8.39
CA PRO A 48 0.37 6.12 8.96
C PRO A 48 1.23 6.67 10.11
N VAL A 49 1.53 5.82 11.10
CA VAL A 49 2.67 6.02 12.00
C VAL A 49 3.95 5.47 11.37
N SER A 50 5.09 5.61 12.04
CA SER A 50 6.40 5.14 11.53
C SER A 50 6.38 3.67 11.08
N GLN A 51 5.66 2.80 11.80
CA GLN A 51 5.52 1.40 11.42
C GLN A 51 4.69 1.22 10.13
N GLY A 52 3.60 1.96 9.97
CA GLY A 52 2.82 1.98 8.73
C GLY A 52 3.65 2.48 7.55
N TYR A 53 4.42 3.57 7.72
CA TYR A 53 5.32 4.06 6.68
C TYR A 53 6.40 3.04 6.31
N ARG A 54 6.92 2.28 7.28
CA ARG A 54 7.86 1.18 7.00
C ARG A 54 7.23 0.12 6.10
N ILE A 55 6.02 -0.34 6.40
CA ILE A 55 5.30 -1.33 5.56
C ILE A 55 5.08 -0.80 4.14
N MET A 56 4.75 0.49 3.99
CA MET A 56 4.62 1.11 2.67
C MET A 56 5.97 1.15 1.93
N ALA A 57 7.06 1.48 2.63
CA ALA A 57 8.40 1.49 2.05
C ALA A 57 8.84 0.09 1.60
N GLU A 58 8.58 -0.96 2.39
CA GLU A 58 8.86 -2.35 2.01
C GLU A 58 8.16 -2.73 0.70
N ALA A 59 6.89 -2.36 0.53
CA ALA A 59 6.16 -2.61 -0.70
C ALA A 59 6.76 -1.90 -1.92
N ILE A 60 7.35 -0.72 -1.74
CA ILE A 60 8.08 0.00 -2.80
C ILE A 60 9.40 -0.70 -3.11
N MET A 61 10.16 -1.09 -2.07
CA MET A 61 11.47 -1.74 -2.23
C MET A 61 11.37 -3.08 -2.97
N LYS A 62 10.24 -3.80 -2.83
CA LYS A 62 9.96 -5.04 -3.59
C LYS A 62 9.95 -4.87 -5.11
N LEU A 63 9.87 -3.65 -5.63
CA LEU A 63 9.98 -3.39 -7.08
C LEU A 63 11.42 -3.45 -7.60
N PHE A 64 12.41 -3.37 -6.71
CA PHE A 64 13.83 -3.25 -7.05
C PHE A 64 14.66 -4.45 -6.55
N SER A 65 13.99 -5.54 -6.13
CA SER A 65 14.62 -6.76 -5.61
C SER A 65 14.56 -7.90 -6.62
#